data_AF-A0A2E3CB16-F1
#
_entry.id   AF-A0A2E3CB16-F1
#
_cell.length_a   1.000
_cell.length_b   1.000
_cell.length_c   1.000
_cell.angle_alpha   90.00
_cell.angle_beta   90.00
_cell.angle_gamma   90.00
#
_symmetry.space_group_name_H-M   'P 1'
#
loop_
_entity.id
_entity.type
_entity.pdbx_description
1 polymer ?
#
loop_
_entity_poly.entity_id
_entity_poly.type
_entity_poly.pdbx_seq_one_letter_code
_entity_poly.pdbx_strand_id
1 'polypeptide(L)'
;MSKEKQKKFAKPKSFSNYSDSKSDPLQKTSLLSKIFGNQKKLDDARKTFFTAYKFESNIKPLRIITLLLLFSVILGIGMFYIERNNEREYKNWKYQGISSIPPSNISNFDEVIEFSKIEKLSECDSWDPNKILEGKCDKSISYVKQMNETQSRSQILYIIQFLVMFLLFFPLGTFFHRSLRNIKTLRYQTSTSPEKSIVWIYFSVFLYFLAIFTSKFISKDFNISFSIVSLAFIFLTYRLYKSFSEIYQGSLLEKSSSLLSTFTIKFKIWFISYLSILFFNPSMITRFWAYETKDIDDLINATKFMNYSSIVIIIFCFISIVLVAEIYKLQEIKNIKFGSITVDPLE
;
A
#
# COMPACT_ATOMS: atom_id res chain seq x y z
N MET A 1 12.14 5.42 -60.89
CA MET A 1 11.20 6.27 -60.12
C MET A 1 9.83 5.61 -60.08
N SER A 2 9.43 5.10 -58.92
CA SER A 2 8.05 4.70 -58.61
C SER A 2 7.89 4.87 -57.10
N LYS A 3 7.15 5.91 -56.70
CA LYS A 3 6.87 6.22 -55.29
C LYS A 3 5.82 5.23 -54.77
N GLU A 4 6.17 4.46 -53.76
CA GLU A 4 5.21 3.69 -52.97
C GLU A 4 4.16 4.63 -52.35
N LYS A 5 2.88 4.40 -52.67
CA LYS A 5 1.75 5.09 -52.06
C LYS A 5 1.60 4.60 -50.62
N GLN A 6 1.77 5.50 -49.66
CA GLN A 6 1.36 5.30 -48.26
C GLN A 6 -0.11 4.87 -48.19
N LYS A 7 -0.37 3.69 -47.60
CA LYS A 7 -1.73 3.26 -47.23
C LYS A 7 -2.28 4.22 -46.19
N LYS A 8 -3.18 5.12 -46.60
CA LYS A 8 -4.02 5.90 -45.68
C LYS A 8 -4.87 4.92 -44.86
N PHE A 9 -4.87 5.08 -43.53
CA PHE A 9 -5.80 4.39 -42.64
C PHE A 9 -7.22 4.58 -43.16
N ALA A 10 -7.86 3.47 -43.56
CA ALA A 10 -9.27 3.47 -43.89
C ALA A 10 -10.06 3.77 -42.60
N LYS A 11 -10.97 4.74 -42.65
CA LYS A 11 -11.93 4.98 -41.56
C LYS A 11 -12.73 3.68 -41.32
N PRO A 12 -13.04 3.33 -40.05
CA PRO A 12 -13.88 2.18 -39.76
C PRO A 12 -15.23 2.28 -40.47
N LYS A 13 -15.68 1.17 -41.07
CA LYS A 13 -16.91 1.04 -41.87
C LYS A 13 -18.21 1.36 -41.10
N SER A 14 -18.15 1.71 -39.81
CA SER A 14 -19.34 2.07 -39.01
C SER A 14 -19.90 3.47 -39.30
N PHE A 15 -19.18 4.30 -40.05
CA PHE A 15 -19.62 5.67 -40.38
C PHE A 15 -20.23 5.85 -41.78
N SER A 16 -20.22 4.82 -42.65
CA SER A 16 -20.65 4.98 -44.05
C SER A 16 -22.15 4.79 -44.31
N ASN A 17 -22.92 4.31 -43.33
CA ASN A 17 -24.33 3.94 -43.56
C ASN A 17 -25.36 5.01 -43.11
N TYR A 18 -24.91 6.22 -42.74
CA TYR A 18 -25.80 7.25 -42.16
C TYR A 18 -25.74 8.60 -42.86
N SER A 19 -25.28 8.65 -44.12
CA SER A 19 -25.25 9.89 -44.92
C SER A 19 -26.35 9.98 -45.97
N ASP A 20 -27.52 9.35 -45.74
CA ASP A 20 -28.71 9.57 -46.57
C ASP A 20 -29.92 9.90 -45.70
N SER A 21 -30.13 11.20 -45.50
CA SER A 21 -31.47 11.72 -45.24
C SER A 21 -31.54 13.14 -45.79
N LYS A 22 -32.32 13.31 -46.86
CA LYS A 22 -32.75 14.61 -47.40
C LYS A 22 -33.17 15.52 -46.23
N SER A 23 -32.39 16.55 -45.98
CA SER A 23 -32.64 17.53 -44.92
C SER A 23 -33.70 18.53 -45.38
N ASP A 24 -34.78 18.64 -44.62
CA ASP A 24 -35.78 19.71 -44.74
C ASP A 24 -35.11 21.09 -44.53
N PRO A 25 -35.37 22.12 -45.36
CA PRO A 25 -34.58 23.36 -45.36
C PRO A 25 -34.85 24.30 -44.18
N LEU A 26 -35.76 23.97 -43.26
CA LEU A 26 -36.26 24.89 -42.24
C LEU A 26 -35.89 24.54 -40.78
N GLN A 27 -35.16 23.44 -40.53
CA GLN A 27 -34.59 23.24 -39.20
C GLN A 27 -33.32 24.06 -39.03
N LYS A 28 -33.42 25.20 -38.32
CA LYS A 28 -32.26 25.90 -37.75
C LYS A 28 -31.56 24.96 -36.76
N THR A 29 -30.64 24.13 -37.27
CA THR A 29 -29.77 23.28 -36.46
C THR A 29 -28.77 24.17 -35.73
N SER A 30 -28.81 24.17 -34.39
CA SER A 30 -27.82 24.86 -33.57
C SER A 30 -26.40 24.36 -33.88
N LEU A 31 -25.38 25.22 -33.73
CA LEU A 31 -23.98 24.88 -34.01
C LEU A 31 -23.52 23.63 -33.22
N LEU A 32 -24.09 23.45 -32.02
CA LEU A 32 -23.95 22.28 -31.15
C LEU A 32 -24.47 20.99 -31.80
N SER A 33 -25.65 21.03 -32.44
CA SER A 33 -26.23 19.88 -33.15
C SER A 33 -25.47 19.51 -34.44
N LYS A 34 -24.72 20.46 -35.03
CA LYS A 34 -23.82 20.21 -36.16
C LYS A 34 -22.49 19.57 -35.75
N ILE A 35 -21.96 19.91 -34.57
CA ILE A 35 -20.67 19.40 -34.07
C ILE A 35 -20.83 18.03 -33.41
N PHE A 36 -21.87 17.85 -32.60
CA PHE A 36 -22.05 16.63 -31.80
C PHE A 36 -23.17 15.71 -32.33
N GLY A 37 -23.90 16.12 -33.36
CA GLY A 37 -25.06 15.40 -33.88
C GLY A 37 -26.35 15.70 -33.10
N ASN A 38 -27.44 15.03 -33.49
CA ASN A 38 -28.74 15.19 -32.86
C ASN A 38 -28.67 14.83 -31.35
N GLN A 39 -29.19 15.68 -30.47
CA GLN A 39 -29.11 15.53 -29.01
C GLN A 39 -29.66 14.18 -28.53
N LYS A 40 -30.73 13.70 -29.18
CA LYS A 40 -31.27 12.35 -28.95
C LYS A 40 -30.26 11.23 -29.28
N LYS A 41 -29.45 11.39 -30.33
CA LYS A 41 -28.39 10.44 -30.70
C LYS A 41 -27.22 10.48 -29.72
N LEU A 42 -26.91 11.65 -29.16
CA LEU A 42 -25.91 11.78 -28.09
C LEU A 42 -26.40 11.17 -26.78
N ASP A 43 -27.67 11.34 -26.44
CA ASP A 43 -28.28 10.73 -25.26
C ASP A 43 -28.43 9.21 -25.42
N ASP A 44 -28.76 8.72 -26.61
CA ASP A 44 -28.77 7.28 -26.92
C ASP A 44 -27.34 6.71 -26.90
N ALA A 45 -26.36 7.41 -27.49
CA ALA A 45 -24.95 7.04 -27.37
C ALA A 45 -24.52 7.03 -25.90
N ARG A 46 -24.90 8.04 -25.11
CA ARG A 46 -24.63 8.14 -23.67
C ARG A 46 -25.21 6.98 -22.88
N LYS A 47 -26.48 6.61 -23.12
CA LYS A 47 -27.12 5.42 -22.52
C LYS A 47 -26.44 4.11 -22.93
N THR A 48 -25.86 4.07 -24.13
CA THR A 48 -25.14 2.90 -24.64
C THR A 48 -23.71 2.83 -24.09
N PHE A 49 -23.05 3.97 -23.86
CA PHE A 49 -21.68 4.07 -23.35
C PHE A 49 -21.59 3.91 -21.82
N PHE A 50 -22.58 4.43 -21.08
CA PHE A 50 -22.58 4.41 -19.62
C PHE A 50 -23.65 3.46 -19.09
N THR A 51 -23.25 2.25 -18.71
CA THR A 51 -24.16 1.29 -18.08
C THR A 51 -24.55 1.78 -16.69
N ALA A 52 -25.87 1.88 -16.45
CA ALA A 52 -26.40 2.23 -15.14
C ALA A 52 -25.85 1.31 -14.03
N TYR A 53 -25.60 1.91 -12.88
CA TYR A 53 -25.04 1.25 -11.71
C TYR A 53 -26.09 0.43 -11.00
N LYS A 54 -25.83 -0.86 -10.80
CA LYS A 54 -26.62 -1.76 -9.96
C LYS A 54 -25.80 -2.16 -8.74
N PHE A 55 -26.48 -2.56 -7.68
CA PHE A 55 -25.81 -3.09 -6.50
C PHE A 55 -24.99 -4.34 -6.88
N GLU A 56 -23.73 -4.36 -6.46
CA GLU A 56 -22.82 -5.48 -6.70
C GLU A 56 -22.27 -6.01 -5.38
N SER A 57 -22.40 -7.31 -5.15
CA SER A 57 -21.88 -7.96 -3.96
C SER A 57 -20.35 -7.94 -3.91
N ASN A 58 -19.81 -7.61 -2.74
CA ASN A 58 -18.37 -7.57 -2.47
C ASN A 58 -17.78 -8.91 -2.00
N ILE A 59 -18.54 -10.01 -2.06
CA ILE A 59 -18.09 -11.31 -1.53
C ILE A 59 -16.81 -11.85 -2.19
N LYS A 60 -16.65 -11.66 -3.51
CA LYS A 60 -15.45 -12.11 -4.24
C LYS A 60 -14.18 -11.34 -3.82
N PRO A 61 -14.13 -9.99 -3.89
CA PRO A 61 -12.97 -9.26 -3.42
C PRO A 61 -12.74 -9.47 -1.92
N LEU A 62 -13.78 -9.58 -1.10
CA LEU A 62 -13.66 -9.91 0.33
C LEU A 62 -12.87 -11.21 0.55
N ARG A 63 -13.22 -12.31 -0.15
CA ARG A 63 -12.50 -13.59 -0.01
C ARG A 63 -11.01 -13.48 -0.36
N ILE A 64 -10.69 -12.76 -1.44
CA ILE A 64 -9.30 -12.55 -1.86
C ILE A 64 -8.55 -11.70 -0.83
N ILE A 65 -9.16 -10.61 -0.35
CA ILE A 65 -8.58 -9.76 0.70
C ILE A 65 -8.32 -10.59 1.96
N THR A 66 -9.30 -11.38 2.41
CA THR A 66 -9.14 -12.24 3.59
C THR A 66 -8.00 -13.23 3.42
N LEU A 67 -7.90 -13.91 2.28
CA LEU A 67 -6.83 -14.86 2.02
C LEU A 67 -5.45 -14.20 2.07
N LEU A 68 -5.27 -13.07 1.37
CA LEU A 68 -4.00 -12.36 1.33
C LEU A 68 -3.62 -11.78 2.70
N LEU A 69 -4.58 -11.22 3.45
CA LEU A 69 -4.33 -10.72 4.81
C LEU A 69 -3.98 -11.85 5.79
N LEU A 70 -4.61 -13.02 5.69
CA LEU A 70 -4.24 -14.19 6.50
C LEU A 70 -2.83 -14.67 6.16
N PHE A 71 -2.48 -14.72 4.88
CA PHE A 71 -1.11 -15.03 4.47
C PHE A 71 -0.11 -14.02 5.04
N SER A 72 -0.45 -12.73 5.03
CA SER A 72 0.35 -11.69 5.67
C SER A 72 0.45 -11.81 7.19
N VAL A 73 -0.56 -12.34 7.88
CA VAL A 73 -0.47 -12.67 9.31
C VAL A 73 0.57 -13.78 9.52
N ILE A 74 0.55 -14.83 8.71
CA ILE A 74 1.53 -15.94 8.79
C ILE A 74 2.95 -15.41 8.58
N LEU A 75 3.15 -14.58 7.55
CA LEU A 75 4.45 -13.93 7.29
C LEU A 75 4.86 -13.02 8.44
N GLY A 76 3.93 -12.24 9.01
CA GLY A 76 4.17 -11.40 10.19
C GLY A 76 4.63 -12.20 11.40
N ILE A 77 4.03 -13.36 11.65
CA ILE A 77 4.45 -14.28 12.72
C ILE A 77 5.86 -14.81 12.43
N GLY A 78 6.14 -15.22 11.19
CA GLY A 78 7.47 -15.67 10.78
C GLY A 78 8.54 -14.60 11.00
N MET A 79 8.30 -13.37 10.56
CA MET A 79 9.21 -12.24 10.78
C MET A 79 9.44 -11.98 12.27
N PHE A 80 8.38 -12.01 13.09
CA PHE A 80 8.51 -11.84 14.54
C PHE A 80 9.44 -12.88 15.17
N TYR A 81 9.35 -14.15 14.77
CA TYR A 81 10.26 -15.19 15.30
C TYR A 81 11.70 -14.98 14.83
N ILE A 82 11.91 -14.62 13.57
CA ILE A 82 13.25 -14.34 13.04
C ILE A 82 13.89 -13.18 13.79
N GLU A 83 13.19 -12.06 13.92
CA GLU A 83 13.72 -10.88 14.59
C GLU A 83 13.96 -11.10 16.08
N ARG A 84 13.14 -11.91 16.75
CA ARG A 84 13.39 -12.32 18.14
C ARG A 84 14.62 -13.22 18.27
N ASN A 85 14.90 -14.04 17.27
CA ASN A 85 16.12 -14.85 17.25
C ASN A 85 17.36 -13.98 16.98
N ASN A 86 17.26 -13.05 16.02
CA ASN A 86 18.31 -12.06 15.75
C ASN A 86 18.65 -11.24 17.00
N GLU A 87 17.63 -10.77 17.74
CA GLU A 87 17.82 -10.02 18.99
C GLU A 87 18.60 -10.85 20.03
N ARG A 88 18.37 -12.17 20.11
CA ARG A 88 19.11 -13.05 21.01
C ARG A 88 20.57 -13.19 20.58
N GLU A 89 20.84 -13.38 19.30
CA GLU A 89 22.21 -13.45 18.78
C GLU A 89 22.98 -12.17 19.07
N TYR A 90 22.38 -11.00 18.81
CA TYR A 90 23.03 -9.71 19.08
C TYR A 90 23.30 -9.49 20.57
N LYS A 91 22.39 -9.93 21.46
CA LYS A 91 22.65 -9.93 22.90
C LYS A 91 23.78 -10.89 23.28
N ASN A 92 23.86 -12.06 22.66
CA ASN A 92 24.95 -13.01 22.89
C ASN A 92 26.30 -12.41 22.49
N TRP A 93 26.38 -11.72 21.35
CA TRP A 93 27.59 -11.00 20.94
C TRP A 93 27.98 -9.93 21.96
N LYS A 94 27.01 -9.17 22.46
CA LYS A 94 27.25 -8.21 23.55
C LYS A 94 27.81 -8.89 24.81
N TYR A 95 27.26 -10.04 25.21
CA TYR A 95 27.78 -10.81 26.35
C TYR A 95 29.19 -11.36 26.10
N GLN A 96 29.55 -11.61 24.84
CA GLN A 96 30.90 -12.01 24.43
C GLN A 96 31.88 -10.82 24.34
N GLY A 97 31.43 -9.61 24.64
CA GLY A 97 32.24 -8.39 24.64
C GLY A 97 32.31 -7.67 23.30
N ILE A 98 31.49 -8.05 22.31
CA ILE A 98 31.45 -7.38 21.02
C ILE A 98 30.67 -6.07 21.13
N SER A 99 31.29 -4.97 20.69
CA SER A 99 30.72 -3.62 20.81
C SER A 99 30.26 -3.00 19.49
N SER A 100 30.96 -3.29 18.40
CA SER A 100 30.69 -2.79 17.06
C SER A 100 29.92 -3.79 16.20
N ILE A 101 29.27 -3.29 15.16
CA ILE A 101 28.44 -4.08 14.26
C ILE A 101 29.35 -4.77 13.23
N PRO A 102 29.30 -6.11 13.09
CA PRO A 102 30.04 -6.81 12.03
C PRO A 102 29.57 -6.35 10.64
N PRO A 103 30.46 -6.27 9.64
CA PRO A 103 30.03 -6.00 8.28
C PRO A 103 29.10 -7.11 7.77
N SER A 104 28.22 -6.77 6.82
CA SER A 104 27.20 -7.70 6.31
C SER A 104 27.71 -8.62 5.20
N ASN A 105 28.89 -8.34 4.63
CA ASN A 105 29.45 -9.11 3.52
C ASN A 105 30.97 -9.29 3.65
N ILE A 106 31.40 -10.54 3.47
CA ILE A 106 32.83 -10.92 3.49
C ILE A 106 33.59 -10.33 2.30
N SER A 107 32.90 -10.01 1.18
CA SER A 107 33.55 -9.43 0.00
C SER A 107 34.24 -8.09 0.28
N ASN A 108 33.77 -7.33 1.27
CA ASN A 108 34.40 -6.10 1.73
C ASN A 108 35.37 -6.41 2.86
N PHE A 109 36.43 -7.16 2.55
CA PHE A 109 37.33 -7.69 3.58
C PHE A 109 38.09 -6.59 4.34
N ASP A 110 38.24 -5.39 3.77
CA ASP A 110 38.76 -4.22 4.50
C ASP A 110 37.92 -3.88 5.74
N GLU A 111 36.58 -3.95 5.63
CA GLU A 111 35.67 -3.74 6.76
C GLU A 111 35.79 -4.86 7.80
N VAL A 112 36.11 -6.08 7.35
CA VAL A 112 36.35 -7.23 8.24
C VAL A 112 37.63 -7.01 9.07
N ILE A 113 38.70 -6.51 8.44
CA ILE A 113 39.95 -6.16 9.11
C ILE A 113 39.72 -5.01 10.10
N GLU A 114 38.97 -3.98 9.70
CA GLU A 114 38.64 -2.84 10.57
C GLU A 114 37.84 -3.28 11.80
N PHE A 115 36.78 -4.07 11.61
CA PHE A 115 36.01 -4.68 12.68
C PHE A 115 36.91 -5.50 13.63
N SER A 116 37.80 -6.32 13.08
CA SER A 116 38.74 -7.13 13.86
C SER A 116 39.65 -6.30 14.76
N LYS A 117 40.14 -5.17 14.24
CA LYS A 117 41.00 -4.21 14.98
C LYS A 117 40.23 -3.53 16.10
N ILE A 118 39.01 -3.07 15.83
CA ILE A 118 38.15 -2.42 16.82
C ILE A 118 37.84 -3.37 17.98
N GLU A 119 37.43 -4.60 17.66
CA GLU A 119 37.03 -5.61 18.66
C GLU A 119 38.20 -6.40 19.26
N LYS A 120 39.44 -6.10 18.84
CA LYS A 120 40.67 -6.80 19.26
C LYS A 120 40.56 -8.33 19.09
N LEU A 121 39.84 -8.76 18.06
CA LEU A 121 39.60 -10.16 17.74
C LEU A 121 40.74 -10.67 16.86
N SER A 122 41.71 -11.39 17.43
CA SER A 122 42.84 -11.98 16.67
C SER A 122 43.65 -10.97 15.83
N GLU A 123 44.85 -11.33 15.40
CA GLU A 123 45.71 -10.48 14.55
C GLU A 123 45.25 -10.49 13.08
N CYS A 124 43.94 -10.38 12.80
CA CYS A 124 43.46 -10.24 11.42
C CYS A 124 43.83 -8.84 10.93
N ASP A 125 44.99 -8.72 10.29
CA ASP A 125 45.65 -7.45 9.98
C ASP A 125 45.91 -7.23 8.49
N SER A 126 45.82 -8.27 7.66
CA SER A 126 46.14 -8.20 6.24
C SER A 126 45.29 -9.12 5.36
N TRP A 127 45.30 -8.81 4.06
CA TRP A 127 44.73 -9.61 2.97
C TRP A 127 45.60 -10.80 2.54
N ASP A 128 46.64 -11.14 3.31
CA ASP A 128 47.57 -12.21 2.92
C ASP A 128 46.83 -13.56 2.90
N PRO A 129 46.71 -14.22 1.73
CA PRO A 129 45.99 -15.49 1.61
C PRO A 129 46.54 -16.58 2.53
N ASN A 130 47.84 -16.58 2.81
CA ASN A 130 48.46 -17.57 3.69
C ASN A 130 48.00 -17.38 5.15
N LYS A 131 47.95 -16.13 5.62
CA LYS A 131 47.43 -15.80 6.97
C LYS A 131 45.94 -16.10 7.11
N ILE A 132 45.17 -15.93 6.04
CA ILE A 132 43.74 -16.29 6.00
C ILE A 132 43.57 -17.81 6.06
N LEU A 133 44.39 -18.57 5.32
CA LEU A 133 44.39 -20.04 5.34
C LEU A 133 44.86 -20.63 6.67
N GLU A 134 45.72 -19.92 7.40
CA GLU A 134 46.12 -20.25 8.79
C GLU A 134 45.01 -20.01 9.82
N GLY A 135 43.86 -19.45 9.41
CA GLY A 135 42.70 -19.23 10.27
C GLY A 135 42.77 -17.97 11.14
N LYS A 136 43.71 -17.05 10.87
CA LYS A 136 43.89 -15.83 11.70
C LYS A 136 42.67 -14.91 11.71
N CYS A 137 41.80 -15.00 10.70
CA CYS A 137 40.60 -14.19 10.57
C CYS A 137 39.29 -14.97 10.84
N ASP A 138 39.37 -16.26 11.21
CA ASP A 138 38.21 -17.14 11.31
C ASP A 138 37.15 -16.63 12.29
N LYS A 139 37.60 -16.07 13.43
CA LYS A 139 36.69 -15.53 14.44
C LYS A 139 35.90 -14.34 13.91
N SER A 140 36.57 -13.40 13.24
CA SER A 140 35.92 -12.22 12.64
C SER A 140 34.99 -12.62 11.48
N ILE A 141 35.45 -13.52 10.61
CA ILE A 141 34.64 -14.09 9.51
C ILE A 141 33.40 -14.79 10.05
N SER A 142 33.49 -15.47 11.20
CA SER A 142 32.34 -16.15 11.81
C SER A 142 31.22 -15.18 12.19
N TYR A 143 31.55 -14.00 12.76
CA TYR A 143 30.55 -12.98 13.09
C TYR A 143 29.95 -12.34 11.83
N VAL A 144 30.75 -12.09 10.80
CA VAL A 144 30.28 -11.58 9.51
C VAL A 144 29.33 -12.57 8.83
N LYS A 145 29.66 -13.86 8.87
CA LYS A 145 28.78 -14.91 8.35
C LYS A 145 27.45 -14.96 9.12
N GLN A 146 27.50 -14.90 10.44
CA GLN A 146 26.29 -14.87 11.26
C GLN A 146 25.45 -13.61 10.95
N MET A 147 26.08 -12.44 10.81
CA MET A 147 25.40 -11.19 10.44
C MET A 147 24.73 -11.26 9.06
N ASN A 148 25.40 -11.86 8.08
CA ASN A 148 24.81 -12.08 6.76
C ASN A 148 23.60 -13.02 6.84
N GLU A 149 23.72 -14.12 7.59
CA GLU A 149 22.62 -15.08 7.77
C GLU A 149 21.39 -14.45 8.46
N THR A 150 21.59 -13.63 9.50
CA THR A 150 20.49 -12.95 10.21
C THR A 150 19.79 -11.91 9.32
N GLN A 151 20.56 -11.11 8.57
CA GLN A 151 20.00 -10.10 7.67
C GLN A 151 19.27 -10.72 6.47
N SER A 152 19.87 -11.74 5.83
CA SER A 152 19.31 -12.37 4.63
C SER A 152 17.93 -12.99 4.89
N ARG A 153 17.78 -13.72 6.01
CA ARG A 153 16.51 -14.37 6.39
C ARG A 153 15.38 -13.36 6.61
N SER A 154 15.67 -12.25 7.28
CA SER A 154 14.70 -11.18 7.52
C SER A 154 14.29 -10.49 6.21
N GLN A 155 15.26 -10.15 5.35
CA GLN A 155 15.01 -9.45 4.09
C GLN A 155 14.11 -10.24 3.14
N ILE A 156 14.28 -11.56 3.04
CA ILE A 156 13.46 -12.40 2.15
C ILE A 156 11.99 -12.35 2.58
N LEU A 157 11.68 -12.56 3.86
CA LEU A 157 10.30 -12.48 4.35
C LEU A 157 9.71 -11.09 4.17
N TYR A 158 10.51 -10.05 4.42
CA TYR A 158 10.07 -8.67 4.21
C TYR A 158 9.71 -8.40 2.74
N ILE A 159 10.53 -8.86 1.79
CA ILE A 159 10.24 -8.72 0.35
C ILE A 159 8.95 -9.44 -0.02
N ILE A 160 8.76 -10.68 0.45
CA ILE A 160 7.52 -11.43 0.20
C ILE A 160 6.33 -10.69 0.80
N GLN A 161 6.44 -10.20 2.04
CA GLN A 161 5.39 -9.42 2.69
C GLN A 161 5.05 -8.15 1.91
N PHE A 162 6.06 -7.43 1.42
CA PHE A 162 5.87 -6.24 0.59
C PHE A 162 5.11 -6.57 -0.71
N LEU A 163 5.46 -7.67 -1.38
CA LEU A 163 4.76 -8.12 -2.58
C LEU A 163 3.29 -8.49 -2.29
N VAL A 164 3.01 -9.17 -1.18
CA VAL A 164 1.64 -9.48 -0.77
C VAL A 164 0.84 -8.20 -0.48
N MET A 165 1.45 -7.24 0.22
CA MET A 165 0.85 -5.92 0.46
C MET A 165 0.58 -5.18 -0.83
N PHE A 166 1.48 -5.24 -1.82
CA PHE A 166 1.26 -4.65 -3.15
C PHE A 166 0.11 -5.33 -3.89
N LEU A 167 0.06 -6.67 -3.90
CA LEU A 167 -1.04 -7.42 -4.52
C LEU A 167 -2.40 -7.12 -3.88
N LEU A 168 -2.44 -6.78 -2.59
CA LEU A 168 -3.66 -6.36 -1.88
C LEU A 168 -4.26 -5.05 -2.40
N PHE A 169 -3.49 -4.18 -3.08
CA PHE A 169 -4.02 -2.90 -3.59
C PHE A 169 -5.19 -3.11 -4.55
N PHE A 170 -5.12 -4.12 -5.42
CA PHE A 170 -6.12 -4.38 -6.45
C PHE A 170 -7.47 -4.85 -5.88
N PRO A 171 -7.54 -5.91 -5.05
CA PRO A 171 -8.82 -6.33 -4.49
C PRO A 171 -9.35 -5.32 -3.46
N LEU A 172 -8.49 -4.62 -2.71
CA LEU A 172 -8.93 -3.52 -1.83
C LEU A 172 -9.53 -2.37 -2.64
N GLY A 173 -8.88 -1.91 -3.70
CA GLY A 173 -9.41 -0.87 -4.57
C GLY A 173 -10.76 -1.25 -5.16
N THR A 174 -10.88 -2.48 -5.66
CA THR A 174 -12.15 -3.02 -6.15
C THR A 174 -13.23 -3.01 -5.06
N PHE A 175 -12.88 -3.44 -3.85
CA PHE A 175 -13.79 -3.45 -2.71
C PHE A 175 -14.26 -2.03 -2.34
N PHE A 176 -13.34 -1.07 -2.22
CA PHE A 176 -13.67 0.33 -1.91
C PHE A 176 -14.49 0.98 -3.02
N HIS A 177 -14.15 0.73 -4.29
CA HIS A 177 -14.91 1.20 -5.44
C HIS A 177 -16.36 0.78 -5.38
N ARG A 178 -16.55 -0.54 -5.25
CA ARG A 178 -17.89 -1.12 -5.18
C ARG A 178 -18.62 -0.65 -3.94
N SER A 179 -17.94 -0.54 -2.79
CA SER A 179 -18.56 -0.06 -1.56
C SER A 179 -19.10 1.37 -1.72
N LEU A 180 -18.31 2.27 -2.32
CA LEU A 180 -18.72 3.66 -2.60
C LEU A 180 -19.79 3.75 -3.70
N ARG A 181 -19.79 2.85 -4.67
CA ARG A 181 -20.84 2.79 -5.69
C ARG A 181 -22.15 2.25 -5.10
N ASN A 182 -22.06 1.22 -4.28
CA ASN A 182 -23.20 0.56 -3.66
C ASN A 182 -23.99 1.51 -2.76
N ILE A 183 -23.35 2.43 -2.02
CA ILE A 183 -24.09 3.39 -1.20
C ILE A 183 -25.07 4.24 -2.02
N LYS A 184 -24.70 4.66 -3.24
CA LYS A 184 -25.64 5.35 -4.16
C LYS A 184 -26.83 4.45 -4.51
N THR A 185 -26.57 3.19 -4.85
CA THR A 185 -27.62 2.20 -5.16
C THR A 185 -28.49 1.86 -3.95
N LEU A 186 -28.01 2.11 -2.74
CA LEU A 186 -28.74 1.97 -1.47
C LEU A 186 -29.45 3.27 -1.05
N ARG A 187 -29.75 4.14 -2.03
CA ARG A 187 -30.51 5.40 -1.88
C ARG A 187 -29.84 6.42 -0.97
N TYR A 188 -28.52 6.32 -0.77
CA TYR A 188 -27.77 7.34 -0.07
C TYR A 188 -27.26 8.39 -1.05
N GLN A 189 -27.64 9.65 -0.81
CA GLN A 189 -27.14 10.77 -1.60
C GLN A 189 -25.75 11.16 -1.11
N THR A 190 -24.76 11.02 -1.98
CA THR A 190 -23.38 11.43 -1.73
C THR A 190 -22.87 12.29 -2.88
N SER A 191 -22.13 13.33 -2.54
CA SER A 191 -21.37 14.13 -3.52
C SER A 191 -20.04 13.48 -3.92
N THR A 192 -19.71 12.34 -3.29
CA THR A 192 -18.45 11.65 -3.49
C THR A 192 -18.53 10.72 -4.70
N SER A 193 -17.70 10.96 -5.72
CA SER A 193 -17.52 10.03 -6.84
C SER A 193 -16.63 8.85 -6.40
N PRO A 194 -17.09 7.60 -6.59
CA PRO A 194 -16.29 6.41 -6.29
C PRO A 194 -14.92 6.41 -6.99
N GLU A 195 -14.89 6.80 -8.26
CA GLU A 195 -13.70 6.82 -9.11
C GLU A 195 -12.69 7.85 -8.60
N LYS A 196 -13.15 9.08 -8.32
CA LYS A 196 -12.29 10.14 -7.76
C LYS A 196 -11.73 9.75 -6.40
N SER A 197 -12.53 9.13 -5.54
CA SER A 197 -12.07 8.73 -4.20
C SER A 197 -10.93 7.73 -4.25
N ILE A 198 -11.00 6.73 -5.12
CA ILE A 198 -9.92 5.75 -5.26
C ILE A 198 -8.66 6.38 -5.82
N VAL A 199 -8.80 7.20 -6.87
CA VAL A 199 -7.64 7.91 -7.43
C VAL A 199 -6.96 8.73 -6.33
N TRP A 200 -7.72 9.45 -5.51
CA TRP A 200 -7.15 10.20 -4.40
C TRP A 200 -6.52 9.32 -3.32
N ILE A 201 -7.14 8.18 -2.95
CA ILE A 201 -6.55 7.23 -1.99
C ILE A 201 -5.21 6.72 -2.52
N TYR A 202 -5.16 6.21 -3.76
CA TYR A 202 -3.93 5.68 -4.33
C TYR A 202 -2.86 6.74 -4.51
N PHE A 203 -3.25 7.95 -4.95
CA PHE A 203 -2.33 9.07 -5.02
C PHE A 203 -1.76 9.42 -3.64
N SER A 204 -2.58 9.43 -2.59
CA SER A 204 -2.10 9.66 -1.22
C SER A 204 -1.15 8.55 -0.74
N VAL A 205 -1.42 7.29 -1.08
CA VAL A 205 -0.53 6.17 -0.73
C VAL A 205 0.82 6.32 -1.44
N PHE A 206 0.79 6.62 -2.74
CA PHE A 206 2.01 6.91 -3.51
C PHE A 206 2.79 8.08 -2.91
N LEU A 207 2.12 9.18 -2.59
CA LEU A 207 2.74 10.37 -1.98
C LEU A 207 3.37 10.05 -0.63
N TYR A 208 2.72 9.22 0.19
CA TYR A 208 3.28 8.75 1.48
C TYR A 208 4.57 7.95 1.28
N PHE A 209 4.58 6.98 0.38
CA PHE A 209 5.81 6.23 0.07
C PHE A 209 6.89 7.15 -0.51
N LEU A 210 6.55 7.99 -1.48
CA LEU A 210 7.48 8.95 -2.06
C LEU A 210 8.11 9.86 -1.00
N ALA A 211 7.31 10.34 -0.05
CA ALA A 211 7.79 11.16 1.05
C ALA A 211 8.78 10.39 1.95
N ILE A 212 8.50 9.14 2.31
CA ILE A 212 9.43 8.31 3.11
C ILE A 212 10.77 8.15 2.43
N PHE A 213 10.76 7.88 1.11
CA PHE A 213 11.98 7.62 0.37
C PHE A 213 12.77 8.89 0.07
N THR A 214 12.10 10.02 -0.19
CA THR A 214 12.76 11.27 -0.61
C THR A 214 13.08 12.23 0.54
N SER A 215 12.41 12.14 1.69
CA SER A 215 12.55 13.11 2.79
C SER A 215 13.99 13.27 3.27
N LYS A 216 14.73 12.15 3.41
CA LYS A 216 16.12 12.15 3.87
C LYS A 216 17.13 12.63 2.82
N PHE A 217 16.76 12.59 1.54
CA PHE A 217 17.55 13.24 0.48
C PHE A 217 17.31 14.75 0.47
N ILE A 218 16.10 15.19 0.81
CA ILE A 218 15.73 16.60 0.88
C ILE A 218 16.40 17.28 2.08
N SER A 219 16.42 16.62 3.24
CA SER A 219 17.08 17.15 4.45
C SER A 219 17.67 16.03 5.30
N LYS A 220 18.83 16.30 5.91
CA LYS A 220 19.39 15.42 6.95
C LYS A 220 18.75 15.66 8.31
N ASP A 221 18.20 16.85 8.52
CA ASP A 221 17.49 17.22 9.76
C ASP A 221 16.26 16.31 9.95
N PHE A 222 16.19 15.70 11.13
CA PHE A 222 15.11 14.79 11.51
C PHE A 222 13.75 15.49 11.46
N ASN A 223 13.61 16.69 12.03
CA ASN A 223 12.34 17.39 12.15
C ASN A 223 11.80 17.79 10.79
N ILE A 224 12.66 18.29 9.90
CA ILE A 224 12.27 18.66 8.53
C ILE A 224 11.83 17.41 7.75
N SER A 225 12.65 16.36 7.78
CA SER A 225 12.34 15.10 7.10
C SER A 225 11.03 14.48 7.60
N PHE A 226 10.85 14.46 8.91
CA PHE A 226 9.68 13.88 9.56
C PHE A 226 8.42 14.71 9.28
N SER A 227 8.53 16.03 9.18
CA SER A 227 7.42 16.91 8.81
C SER A 227 6.91 16.65 7.39
N ILE A 228 7.80 16.40 6.43
CA ILE A 228 7.44 16.03 5.05
C ILE A 228 6.62 14.73 5.04
N VAL A 229 7.10 13.70 5.74
CA VAL A 229 6.39 12.41 5.85
C VAL A 229 5.05 12.57 6.58
N SER A 230 5.03 13.36 7.65
CA SER A 230 3.82 13.62 8.45
C SER A 230 2.74 14.32 7.64
N LEU A 231 3.09 15.26 6.76
CA LEU A 231 2.13 15.92 5.88
C LEU A 231 1.48 14.93 4.89
N ALA A 232 2.29 14.08 4.27
CA ALA A 232 1.81 13.04 3.37
C ALA A 232 0.90 12.03 4.10
N PHE A 233 1.27 11.68 5.32
CA PHE A 233 0.49 10.83 6.22
C PHE A 233 -0.88 11.45 6.57
N ILE A 234 -0.93 12.73 6.96
CA ILE A 234 -2.18 13.43 7.28
C ILE A 234 -3.11 13.42 6.06
N PHE A 235 -2.55 13.69 4.87
CA PHE A 235 -3.31 13.67 3.63
C PHE A 235 -3.91 12.29 3.33
N LEU A 236 -3.13 11.21 3.46
CA LEU A 236 -3.63 9.84 3.29
C LEU A 236 -4.73 9.49 4.30
N THR A 237 -4.50 9.81 5.56
CA THR A 237 -5.45 9.56 6.65
C THR A 237 -6.77 10.28 6.42
N TYR A 238 -6.72 11.55 5.98
CA TYR A 238 -7.92 12.30 5.61
C TYR A 238 -8.70 11.64 4.47
N ARG A 239 -8.02 11.19 3.40
CA ARG A 239 -8.69 10.54 2.25
C ARG A 239 -9.36 9.23 2.63
N LEU A 240 -8.70 8.41 3.44
CA LEU A 240 -9.27 7.16 3.94
C LEU A 240 -10.46 7.45 4.87
N TYR A 241 -10.28 8.33 5.86
CA TYR A 241 -11.33 8.70 6.80
C TYR A 241 -12.59 9.20 6.08
N LYS A 242 -12.45 10.11 5.13
CA LYS A 242 -13.57 10.63 4.33
C LYS A 242 -14.30 9.50 3.60
N SER A 243 -13.56 8.60 2.95
CA SER A 243 -14.15 7.50 2.19
C SER A 243 -14.89 6.50 3.08
N PHE A 244 -14.32 6.14 4.23
CA PHE A 244 -15.00 5.29 5.20
C PHE A 244 -16.22 5.95 5.81
N SER A 245 -16.17 7.26 6.11
CA SER A 245 -17.33 8.01 6.63
C SER A 245 -18.54 7.87 5.68
N GLU A 246 -18.32 8.11 4.39
CA GLU A 246 -19.37 7.99 3.36
C GLU A 246 -19.90 6.55 3.26
N ILE A 247 -18.99 5.56 3.24
CA ILE A 247 -19.38 4.14 3.20
C ILE A 247 -20.25 3.79 4.40
N TYR A 248 -19.84 4.16 5.62
CA TYR A 248 -20.60 3.85 6.82
C TYR A 248 -21.97 4.54 6.82
N GLN A 249 -22.03 5.85 6.57
CA GLN A 249 -23.30 6.59 6.53
C GLN A 249 -24.26 6.02 5.49
N GLY A 250 -23.75 5.64 4.32
CA GLY A 250 -24.55 5.03 3.27
C GLY A 250 -24.94 3.57 3.52
N SER A 251 -24.24 2.85 4.40
CA SER A 251 -24.48 1.43 4.67
C SER A 251 -25.31 1.17 5.93
N LEU A 252 -25.40 2.14 6.86
CA LEU A 252 -26.26 2.02 8.04
C LEU A 252 -27.76 2.01 7.68
N LEU A 253 -28.54 1.29 8.47
CA LEU A 253 -30.00 1.18 8.29
C LEU A 253 -30.72 2.49 8.68
N GLU A 254 -30.24 3.14 9.74
CA GLU A 254 -30.77 4.40 10.25
C GLU A 254 -29.69 5.48 10.16
N LYS A 255 -30.10 6.71 9.86
CA LYS A 255 -29.18 7.84 9.74
C LYS A 255 -28.75 8.28 11.14
N SER A 256 -27.46 8.14 11.47
CA SER A 256 -26.95 8.66 12.74
C SER A 256 -26.82 10.19 12.68
N SER A 257 -27.20 10.86 13.78
CA SER A 257 -27.17 12.33 13.89
C SER A 257 -25.78 12.88 14.21
N SER A 258 -24.85 12.03 14.71
CA SER A 258 -23.48 12.43 15.05
C SER A 258 -22.43 11.56 14.34
N LEU A 259 -21.37 12.21 13.84
CA LEU A 259 -20.22 11.55 13.19
C LEU A 259 -19.51 10.54 14.09
N LEU A 260 -19.48 10.79 15.41
CA LEU A 260 -18.83 9.92 16.39
C LEU A 260 -19.59 8.61 16.66
N SER A 261 -20.91 8.63 16.46
CA SER A 261 -21.80 7.46 16.55
C SER A 261 -21.88 6.68 15.24
N THR A 262 -21.47 7.29 14.13
CA THR A 262 -21.45 6.64 12.81
C THR A 262 -20.47 5.46 12.76
N PHE A 263 -19.32 5.59 13.44
CA PHE A 263 -18.27 4.57 13.41
C PHE A 263 -18.41 3.56 14.53
N THR A 264 -18.34 2.28 14.16
CA THR A 264 -18.33 1.17 15.10
C THR A 264 -17.00 1.09 15.86
N ILE A 265 -17.03 0.40 17.00
CA ILE A 265 -15.82 0.14 17.81
C ILE A 265 -14.75 -0.56 16.96
N LYS A 266 -15.16 -1.48 16.08
CA LYS A 266 -14.27 -2.18 15.14
C LYS A 266 -13.52 -1.21 14.22
N PHE A 267 -14.21 -0.23 13.64
CA PHE A 267 -13.56 0.82 12.85
C PHE A 267 -12.58 1.65 13.69
N LYS A 268 -12.96 2.05 14.92
CA LYS A 268 -12.09 2.84 15.79
C LYS A 268 -10.79 2.09 16.12
N ILE A 269 -10.91 0.81 16.45
CA ILE A 269 -9.75 -0.08 16.69
C ILE A 269 -8.90 -0.23 15.42
N TRP A 270 -9.55 -0.45 14.26
CA TRP A 270 -8.86 -0.51 12.97
C TRP A 270 -8.09 0.77 12.68
N PHE A 271 -8.71 1.93 12.90
CA PHE A 271 -8.12 3.23 12.62
C PHE A 271 -6.88 3.48 13.49
N ILE A 272 -6.93 3.14 14.78
CA ILE A 272 -5.76 3.21 15.67
C ILE A 272 -4.65 2.29 15.17
N SER A 273 -4.98 1.05 14.80
CA SER A 273 -4.01 0.09 14.28
C SER A 273 -3.39 0.55 12.95
N TYR A 274 -4.19 1.18 12.08
CA TYR A 274 -3.76 1.84 10.85
C TYR A 274 -2.77 2.99 11.13
N LEU A 275 -3.01 3.79 12.15
CA LEU A 275 -2.06 4.82 12.57
C LEU A 275 -0.74 4.19 13.04
N SER A 276 -0.80 3.14 13.87
CA SER A 276 0.39 2.45 14.36
C SER A 276 1.25 1.88 13.23
N ILE A 277 0.65 1.25 12.21
CA ILE A 277 1.44 0.66 11.11
C ILE A 277 2.17 1.71 10.27
N LEU A 278 1.64 2.92 10.18
CA LEU A 278 2.28 4.01 9.43
C LEU A 278 3.49 4.61 10.15
N PHE A 279 3.57 4.52 11.47
CA PHE A 279 4.76 4.95 12.21
C PHE A 279 5.78 3.82 12.39
N PHE A 280 5.32 2.56 12.46
CA PHE A 280 6.15 1.41 12.80
C PHE A 280 6.29 0.40 11.66
N ASN A 281 6.16 0.80 10.40
CA ASN A 281 6.56 -0.08 9.29
C ASN A 281 8.10 -0.10 9.13
N PRO A 282 8.67 -1.16 8.52
CA PRO A 282 10.11 -1.30 8.40
C PRO A 282 10.79 -0.13 7.66
N SER A 283 10.17 0.42 6.62
CA SER A 283 10.74 1.56 5.89
C SER A 283 10.89 2.82 6.76
N MET A 284 9.92 3.07 7.66
CA MET A 284 9.99 4.15 8.64
C MET A 284 11.05 3.87 9.70
N ILE A 285 11.12 2.63 10.20
CA ILE A 285 12.12 2.21 11.20
C ILE A 285 13.52 2.44 10.67
N THR A 286 13.88 1.91 9.50
CA THR A 286 15.25 2.05 8.97
C THR A 286 15.64 3.48 8.63
N ARG A 287 14.67 4.36 8.34
CA ARG A 287 14.96 5.74 7.86
C ARG A 287 14.84 6.81 8.94
N PHE A 288 14.16 6.52 10.03
CA PHE A 288 13.90 7.50 11.09
C PHE A 288 14.31 6.98 12.46
N TRP A 289 13.81 5.81 12.86
CA TRP A 289 13.99 5.30 14.23
C TRP A 289 15.34 4.62 14.45
N ALA A 290 15.86 3.95 13.42
CA ALA A 290 17.11 3.20 13.41
C ALA A 290 18.06 3.72 12.31
N TYR A 291 18.04 5.02 12.05
CA TYR A 291 18.81 5.63 10.96
C TYR A 291 20.32 5.65 11.24
N GLU A 292 20.72 5.89 12.49
CA GLU A 292 22.14 5.98 12.91
C GLU A 292 22.54 4.82 13.81
N THR A 293 22.38 3.58 13.37
CA THR A 293 22.88 2.42 14.14
C THR A 293 24.41 2.41 14.10
N LYS A 294 25.07 2.67 15.24
CA LYS A 294 26.54 2.75 15.33
C LYS A 294 27.14 1.56 16.06
N ASP A 295 26.47 1.07 17.10
CA ASP A 295 26.95 -0.01 17.95
C ASP A 295 25.94 -1.17 18.05
N ILE A 296 26.34 -2.24 18.75
CA ILE A 296 25.48 -3.41 18.98
C ILE A 296 24.22 -3.06 19.79
N ASP A 297 24.26 -2.06 20.67
CA ASP A 297 23.09 -1.67 21.45
C ASP A 297 22.02 -0.99 20.58
N ASP A 298 22.44 -0.12 19.67
CA ASP A 298 21.60 0.47 18.64
C ASP A 298 21.01 -0.62 17.73
N LEU A 299 21.80 -1.62 17.34
CA LEU A 299 21.33 -2.74 16.51
C LEU A 299 20.28 -3.57 17.24
N ILE A 300 20.47 -3.85 18.54
CA ILE A 300 19.48 -4.53 19.38
C ILE A 300 18.19 -3.71 19.46
N ASN A 301 18.30 -2.39 19.66
CA ASN A 301 17.13 -1.51 19.73
C ASN A 301 16.39 -1.42 18.38
N ALA A 302 17.11 -1.32 17.26
CA ALA A 302 16.56 -1.39 15.92
C ALA A 302 15.79 -2.69 15.70
N THR A 303 16.37 -3.81 16.13
CA THR A 303 15.74 -5.15 16.03
C THR A 303 14.47 -5.23 16.88
N LYS A 304 14.45 -4.63 18.08
CA LYS A 304 13.22 -4.52 18.89
C LYS A 304 12.12 -3.73 18.19
N PHE A 305 12.46 -2.64 17.49
CA PHE A 305 11.48 -1.92 16.69
C PHE A 305 10.92 -2.78 15.55
N MET A 306 11.76 -3.61 14.90
CA MET A 306 11.30 -4.56 13.89
C MET A 306 10.38 -5.66 14.47
N ASN A 307 10.68 -6.14 15.68
CA ASN A 307 9.78 -7.03 16.43
C ASN A 307 8.41 -6.38 16.66
N TYR A 308 8.40 -5.12 17.10
CA TYR A 308 7.16 -4.37 17.30
C TYR A 308 6.41 -4.16 15.98
N SER A 309 7.12 -3.85 14.88
CA SER A 309 6.56 -3.75 13.53
C SER A 309 5.77 -4.99 13.14
N SER A 310 6.37 -6.17 13.37
CA SER A 310 5.74 -7.46 13.05
C SER A 310 4.44 -7.67 13.82
N ILE A 311 4.41 -7.34 15.11
CA ILE A 311 3.20 -7.42 15.94
C ILE A 311 2.12 -6.46 15.41
N VAL A 312 2.48 -5.22 15.10
CA VAL A 312 1.55 -4.22 14.58
C VAL A 312 0.95 -4.66 13.24
N ILE A 313 1.76 -5.25 12.34
CA ILE A 313 1.29 -5.81 11.06
C ILE A 313 0.25 -6.92 11.30
N ILE A 314 0.53 -7.86 12.22
CA ILE A 314 -0.37 -8.98 12.53
C ILE A 314 -1.72 -8.44 12.99
N ILE A 315 -1.70 -7.54 13.98
CA ILE A 315 -2.90 -6.92 14.55
C ILE A 315 -3.67 -6.16 13.46
N PHE A 316 -2.98 -5.36 12.66
CA PHE A 316 -3.59 -4.58 11.57
C PHE A 316 -4.26 -5.47 10.53
N CYS A 317 -3.60 -6.54 10.09
CA CYS A 317 -4.17 -7.47 9.12
C CYS A 317 -5.42 -8.16 9.67
N PHE A 318 -5.39 -8.63 10.92
CA PHE A 318 -6.55 -9.27 11.55
C PHE A 318 -7.74 -8.32 11.67
N ILE A 319 -7.52 -7.11 12.17
CA ILE A 319 -8.59 -6.12 12.31
C ILE A 319 -9.10 -5.67 10.93
N SER A 320 -8.23 -5.59 9.92
CA SER A 320 -8.64 -5.27 8.54
C SER A 320 -9.60 -6.30 7.96
N ILE A 321 -9.39 -7.60 8.23
CA ILE A 321 -10.35 -8.66 7.84
C ILE A 321 -11.71 -8.39 8.49
N VAL A 322 -11.73 -8.10 9.78
CA VAL A 322 -12.97 -7.82 10.54
C VAL A 322 -13.70 -6.60 9.95
N LEU A 323 -12.98 -5.53 9.64
CA LEU A 323 -13.56 -4.29 9.10
C LEU A 323 -14.15 -4.48 7.70
N VAL A 324 -13.42 -5.12 6.78
CA VAL A 324 -13.91 -5.35 5.40
C VAL A 324 -15.13 -6.29 5.42
N ALA A 325 -15.13 -7.30 6.29
CA ALA A 325 -16.29 -8.18 6.48
C ALA A 325 -17.50 -7.46 7.07
N GLU A 326 -17.29 -6.52 7.99
CA GLU A 326 -18.35 -5.69 8.57
C GLU A 326 -19.00 -4.79 7.52
N ILE A 327 -18.20 -4.05 6.74
CA ILE A 327 -18.71 -3.18 5.67
C ILE A 327 -19.54 -3.98 4.67
N TYR A 328 -19.02 -5.15 4.25
CA TYR A 328 -19.75 -6.07 3.39
C TYR A 328 -21.11 -6.46 4.00
N LYS A 329 -21.14 -6.89 5.26
CA LYS A 329 -22.38 -7.28 5.94
C LYS A 329 -23.38 -6.13 6.04
N LEU A 330 -22.93 -4.92 6.38
CA LEU A 330 -23.80 -3.74 6.48
C LEU A 330 -24.51 -3.47 5.14
N GLN A 331 -23.76 -3.48 4.04
CA GLN A 331 -24.31 -3.24 2.70
C GLN A 331 -25.28 -4.33 2.25
N GLU A 332 -24.95 -5.60 2.46
CA GLU A 332 -25.82 -6.72 2.11
C GLU A 332 -27.12 -6.70 2.94
N ILE A 333 -27.05 -6.48 4.25
CA ILE A 333 -28.24 -6.40 5.12
C ILE A 333 -29.15 -5.25 4.67
N LYS A 334 -28.58 -4.08 4.36
CA LYS A 334 -29.36 -2.94 3.88
C LYS A 334 -30.01 -3.23 2.53
N ASN A 335 -29.29 -3.85 1.59
CA ASN A 335 -29.84 -4.27 0.30
C ASN A 335 -30.99 -5.26 0.46
N ILE A 336 -30.85 -6.27 1.34
CA ILE A 336 -31.90 -7.25 1.60
C ILE A 336 -33.16 -6.59 2.19
N LYS A 337 -32.99 -5.63 3.12
CA LYS A 337 -34.11 -5.02 3.83
C LYS A 337 -34.85 -3.96 3.01
N PHE A 338 -34.15 -3.15 2.23
CA PHE A 338 -34.73 -1.98 1.55
C PHE A 338 -34.69 -2.06 0.01
N GLY A 339 -34.00 -3.07 -0.54
CA GLY A 339 -33.72 -3.17 -1.97
C GLY A 339 -32.69 -2.14 -2.44
N SER A 340 -32.26 -2.28 -3.69
CA SER A 340 -31.37 -1.34 -4.37
C SER A 340 -32.04 -0.73 -5.60
N ILE A 341 -31.53 0.42 -6.02
CA ILE A 341 -31.94 1.13 -7.23
C ILE A 341 -30.83 1.09 -8.27
N THR A 342 -31.22 1.26 -9.54
CA THR A 342 -30.28 1.58 -10.60
C THR A 342 -29.94 3.08 -10.57
N VAL A 343 -28.67 3.43 -10.61
CA VAL A 343 -28.20 4.82 -10.58
C VAL A 343 -27.49 5.17 -11.88
N ASP A 344 -27.77 6.33 -12.48
CA ASP A 344 -27.00 6.82 -13.61
C ASP A 344 -25.61 7.29 -13.12
N PRO A 345 -24.49 6.80 -13.66
CA PRO A 345 -23.15 7.24 -13.26
C PRO A 345 -22.89 8.75 -13.40
N LEU A 346 -23.71 9.47 -14.18
CA LEU A 346 -23.56 10.89 -14.46
C LEU A 346 -24.53 11.79 -13.66
N GLU A 347 -25.31 11.21 -12.74
CA GLU A 347 -25.98 11.91 -11.61
C GLU A 347 -25.04 12.05 -10.40
#